data_AF-A0ABD6E158-F1
#
_entry.id   AF-A0ABD6E158-F1
#
_cell.length_a   1.000
_cell.length_b   1.000
_cell.length_c   1.000
_cell.angle_alpha   90.00
_cell.angle_beta   90.00
_cell.angle_gamma   90.00
#
_symmetry.space_group_name_H-M   'P 1'
#
loop_
_entity.id
_entity.type
_entity.pdbx_description
1 polymer ?
#
loop_
_entity_poly.entity_id
_entity_poly.type
_entity_poly.pdbx_seq_one_letter_code
_entity_poly.pdbx_strand_id
1 'polypeptide(L)'
;MKKTLISISIIVLLLGVVIPVSSDISLEKNSFQIKINQDDDFDLIIITNAYLISELEPLVQHKNKYGIHTMIKTTEEIYQEYQGRDDAEKIKYFIKDAKETWNISYVMLIGDQRFIPFRKSNVMPFDDIPYDFLSELYYADIYDSNGNFSSWDSDDDEIYCEWYNGSKAEDNQQDLVPDVAIGRLVCFTPDEAHVIVNKIIEYEGHPADPSWFNNIVVAGGETFVEYEGFEGEIMTQNAIDVMKDFNPIKLWISNGELDRLGINIIRSINRGCGFLYLAGHGNTHSWATLSQEGETASIFTIFHLPFLFNKGEYPVCILSGCHVCKFSKASCIGWQLTKKQYGGSIATIGPTSIGYCGFEWGGGGIDWLELQFFKEYANGTHIIGDIWKDSITKYLDSYPIDWDLPAYLNCAIDAKMVQEWVLLGDPSLMIGGYPSLL
;
A
#
# COMPACT_ATOMS: atom_id res chain seq x y z
N MET A 1 54.75 40.76 45.16
CA MET A 1 55.28 41.72 44.16
C MET A 1 55.01 41.19 42.75
N LYS A 2 54.25 41.96 41.95
CA LYS A 2 54.04 41.76 40.50
C LYS A 2 55.34 41.99 39.72
N LYS A 3 55.48 41.28 38.59
CA LYS A 3 56.17 41.63 37.31
C LYS A 3 55.93 40.41 36.39
N THR A 4 55.09 40.38 35.36
CA THR A 4 54.83 41.23 34.18
C THR A 4 55.91 41.16 33.09
N LEU A 5 55.52 40.45 32.02
CA LEU A 5 55.87 40.48 30.58
C LEU A 5 57.33 40.47 30.09
N ILE A 6 57.56 39.74 28.99
CA ILE A 6 57.77 40.34 27.64
C ILE A 6 57.43 39.30 26.55
N SER A 7 56.64 39.76 25.58
CA SER A 7 56.28 39.10 24.32
C SER A 7 57.44 39.17 23.33
N ILE A 8 57.67 38.10 22.57
CA ILE A 8 58.48 38.12 21.35
C ILE A 8 57.62 37.61 20.19
N SER A 9 57.26 38.56 19.32
CA SER A 9 56.67 38.31 18.01
C SER A 9 57.76 37.92 17.02
N ILE A 10 57.54 36.86 16.23
CA ILE A 10 58.31 36.60 15.01
C ILE A 10 57.37 36.83 13.81
N ILE A 11 57.74 37.85 13.03
CA ILE A 11 57.17 38.22 11.74
C ILE A 11 57.85 37.37 10.67
N VAL A 12 57.08 36.72 9.79
CA VAL A 12 57.58 36.27 8.48
C VAL A 12 56.64 36.81 7.40
N LEU A 13 57.24 37.62 6.53
CA LEU A 13 56.62 38.36 5.42
C LEU A 13 56.31 37.42 4.23
N LEU A 14 55.17 37.69 3.58
CA LEU A 14 54.76 37.13 2.29
C LEU A 14 55.61 37.63 1.10
N LEU A 15 55.91 36.72 0.17
CA LEU A 15 55.99 36.90 -1.28
C LEU A 15 55.49 35.54 -1.85
N GLY A 16 54.44 35.37 -2.64
CA GLY A 16 53.80 36.24 -3.63
C GLY A 16 53.92 35.60 -5.02
N VAL A 17 53.23 34.47 -5.27
CA VAL A 17 52.97 33.97 -6.63
C VAL A 17 51.50 33.56 -6.71
N VAL A 18 50.70 34.41 -7.33
CA VAL A 18 49.31 34.13 -7.69
C VAL A 18 49.34 33.48 -9.07
N ILE A 19 48.98 32.20 -9.14
CA ILE A 19 48.62 31.55 -10.40
C ILE A 19 47.09 31.59 -10.46
N PRO A 20 46.47 32.23 -11.47
CA PRO A 20 45.03 32.15 -11.63
C PRO A 20 44.72 30.75 -12.17
N VAL A 21 44.17 29.89 -11.31
CA VAL A 21 43.48 28.69 -11.79
C VAL A 21 42.05 29.12 -12.10
N SER A 22 41.79 29.38 -13.38
CA SER A 22 40.43 29.33 -13.90
C SER A 22 40.03 27.86 -13.97
N SER A 23 39.16 27.44 -13.06
CA SER A 23 38.35 26.26 -13.28
C SER A 23 36.90 26.69 -13.15
N ASP A 24 36.31 27.07 -14.28
CA ASP A 24 34.88 26.91 -14.48
C ASP A 24 34.59 25.41 -14.33
N ILE A 25 34.28 24.99 -13.10
CA ILE A 25 33.58 23.74 -12.89
C ILE A 25 32.11 24.10 -13.07
N SER A 26 31.68 24.15 -14.34
CA SER A 26 30.29 23.93 -14.66
C SER A 26 29.97 22.52 -14.18
N LEU A 27 29.22 22.42 -13.08
CA LEU A 27 28.46 21.21 -12.79
C LEU A 27 27.51 21.06 -13.98
N GLU A 28 27.86 20.24 -14.96
CA GLU A 28 26.86 19.68 -15.87
C GLU A 28 25.87 18.93 -14.97
N LYS A 29 24.74 19.58 -14.67
CA LYS A 29 23.50 18.87 -14.40
C LYS A 29 23.30 17.99 -15.63
N ASN A 30 23.72 16.74 -15.57
CA ASN A 30 23.14 15.70 -16.40
C ASN A 30 21.68 15.58 -15.97
N SER A 31 20.84 16.53 -16.40
CA SER A 31 19.43 16.26 -16.58
C SER A 31 19.39 15.15 -17.61
N PHE A 32 19.10 13.93 -17.16
CA PHE A 32 18.57 12.92 -18.05
C PHE A 32 17.27 13.51 -18.62
N GLN A 33 17.38 14.24 -19.73
CA GLN A 33 16.23 14.52 -20.56
C GLN A 33 15.92 13.21 -21.26
N ILE A 34 15.02 12.44 -20.66
CA ILE A 34 14.26 11.45 -21.41
C ILE A 34 13.59 12.25 -22.53
N LYS A 35 14.02 12.05 -23.77
CA LYS A 35 13.25 12.49 -24.93
C LYS A 35 12.00 11.62 -24.94
N ILE A 36 10.96 12.07 -24.24
CA ILE A 36 9.63 11.47 -24.33
C ILE A 36 9.15 11.77 -25.75
N ASN A 37 9.04 10.75 -26.60
CA ASN A 37 8.34 10.91 -27.87
C ASN A 37 6.84 10.98 -27.56
N GLN A 38 6.11 11.82 -28.30
CA GLN A 38 4.65 11.92 -28.21
C GLN A 38 3.90 10.62 -28.59
N ASP A 39 4.61 9.57 -28.99
CA ASP A 39 4.08 8.25 -29.35
C ASP A 39 4.41 7.17 -28.29
N ASP A 40 5.06 7.51 -27.16
CA ASP A 40 5.34 6.55 -26.10
C ASP A 40 4.09 6.36 -25.21
N ASP A 41 3.55 5.13 -25.21
CA ASP A 41 2.46 4.67 -24.34
C ASP A 41 3.06 4.08 -23.05
N PHE A 42 2.53 4.44 -21.88
CA PHE A 42 3.03 3.99 -20.57
C PHE A 42 1.94 3.27 -19.79
N ASP A 43 2.27 2.10 -19.24
CA ASP A 43 1.35 1.33 -18.40
C ASP A 43 1.48 1.72 -16.92
N LEU A 44 2.73 1.89 -16.46
CA LEU A 44 3.09 2.14 -15.06
C LEU A 44 3.85 3.46 -14.90
N ILE A 45 3.36 4.31 -13.99
CA ILE A 45 4.09 5.47 -13.51
C ILE A 45 4.64 5.21 -12.10
N ILE A 46 5.94 5.35 -11.92
CA ILE A 46 6.59 5.33 -10.61
C ILE A 46 6.76 6.77 -10.14
N ILE A 47 6.06 7.16 -9.08
CA ILE A 47 6.22 8.47 -8.43
C ILE A 47 7.13 8.31 -7.22
N THR A 48 8.23 9.06 -7.22
CA THR A 48 9.27 8.97 -6.20
C THR A 48 9.96 10.32 -5.95
N ASN A 49 10.96 10.37 -5.08
CA ASN A 49 11.80 11.54 -4.88
C ASN A 49 13.13 11.40 -5.64
N ALA A 50 13.77 12.51 -6.02
CA ALA A 50 14.91 12.48 -6.94
C ALA A 50 16.11 11.62 -6.47
N TYR A 51 16.34 11.52 -5.15
CA TYR A 51 17.46 10.74 -4.61
C TYR A 51 17.26 9.21 -4.69
N LEU A 52 16.07 8.71 -5.04
CA LEU A 52 15.80 7.27 -5.18
C LEU A 52 15.84 6.77 -6.62
N ILE A 53 15.96 7.65 -7.63
CA ILE A 53 15.89 7.27 -9.06
C ILE A 53 16.88 6.14 -9.38
N SER A 54 18.13 6.23 -8.92
CA SER A 54 19.16 5.23 -9.21
C SER A 54 18.80 3.83 -8.72
N GLU A 55 18.08 3.73 -7.61
CA GLU A 55 17.67 2.45 -7.03
C GLU A 55 16.46 1.85 -7.75
N LEU A 56 15.67 2.67 -8.45
CA LEU A 56 14.44 2.28 -9.14
C LEU A 56 14.65 1.95 -10.61
N GLU A 57 15.74 2.44 -11.22
CA GLU A 57 16.08 2.15 -12.62
C GLU A 57 16.13 0.64 -12.95
N PRO A 58 16.67 -0.26 -12.09
CA PRO A 58 16.58 -1.70 -12.32
C PRO A 58 15.15 -2.23 -12.40
N LEU A 59 14.21 -1.65 -11.64
CA LEU A 59 12.81 -2.03 -11.69
C LEU A 59 12.16 -1.60 -13.00
N VAL A 60 12.45 -0.38 -13.48
CA VAL A 60 11.98 0.10 -14.79
C VAL A 60 12.42 -0.84 -15.91
N GLN A 61 13.70 -1.23 -15.91
CA GLN A 61 14.24 -2.18 -16.88
C GLN A 61 13.57 -3.55 -16.78
N HIS A 62 13.30 -4.03 -15.56
CA HIS A 62 12.59 -5.28 -15.34
C HIS A 62 11.16 -5.23 -15.89
N LYS A 63 10.40 -4.18 -15.59
CA LYS A 63 9.02 -4.01 -16.07
C LYS A 63 8.94 -3.89 -17.58
N ASN A 64 9.81 -3.06 -18.17
CA ASN A 64 9.90 -2.93 -19.63
C ASN A 64 10.26 -4.26 -20.31
N LYS A 65 11.10 -5.10 -19.70
CA LYS A 65 11.44 -6.43 -20.22
C LYS A 65 10.21 -7.34 -20.33
N TYR A 66 9.24 -7.21 -19.42
CA TYR A 66 8.00 -7.99 -19.42
C TYR A 66 6.82 -7.25 -20.07
N GLY A 67 7.08 -6.14 -20.78
CA GLY A 67 6.08 -5.42 -21.55
C GLY A 67 5.20 -4.47 -20.74
N ILE A 68 5.57 -4.15 -19.49
CA ILE A 68 4.94 -3.09 -18.70
C ILE A 68 5.76 -1.81 -18.90
N HIS A 69 5.34 -0.97 -19.84
CA HIS A 69 6.04 0.27 -20.17
C HIS A 69 6.03 1.21 -18.99
N THR A 70 7.20 1.48 -18.43
CA THR A 70 7.34 2.15 -17.14
C THR A 70 8.15 3.44 -17.25
N MET A 71 7.66 4.50 -16.60
CA MET A 71 8.43 5.73 -16.39
C MET A 71 8.51 6.12 -14.92
N ILE A 72 9.57 6.83 -14.55
CA ILE A 72 9.72 7.48 -13.25
C ILE A 72 9.39 8.96 -13.41
N LYS A 73 8.59 9.49 -12.49
CA LYS A 73 8.36 10.93 -12.30
C LYS A 73 8.72 11.32 -10.88
N THR A 74 9.46 12.41 -10.69
CA THR A 74 9.79 12.83 -9.32
C THR A 74 8.76 13.79 -8.73
N THR A 75 8.63 13.76 -7.40
CA THR A 75 7.82 14.73 -6.66
C THR A 75 8.31 16.17 -6.88
N GLU A 76 9.62 16.37 -7.01
CA GLU A 76 10.20 17.69 -7.29
C GLU A 76 9.78 18.23 -8.67
N GLU A 77 9.67 17.37 -9.68
CA GLU A 77 9.15 17.74 -11.00
C GLU A 77 7.65 18.02 -10.93
N ILE A 78 6.87 17.13 -10.32
CA ILE A 78 5.41 17.29 -10.16
C ILE A 78 5.10 18.61 -9.45
N TYR A 79 5.79 18.93 -8.35
CA TYR A 79 5.51 20.14 -7.58
C TYR A 79 5.90 21.44 -8.27
N GLN A 80 6.75 21.36 -9.30
CA GLN A 80 7.10 22.49 -10.15
C GLN A 80 6.14 22.65 -11.34
N GLU A 81 5.67 21.55 -11.90
CA GLU A 81 4.86 21.52 -13.12
C GLU A 81 3.36 21.68 -12.86
N TYR A 82 2.88 21.21 -11.72
CA TYR A 82 1.45 21.15 -11.38
C TYR A 82 1.06 22.17 -10.32
N GLN A 83 -0.16 22.69 -10.47
CA GLN A 83 -0.82 23.51 -9.46
C GLN A 83 -1.90 22.68 -8.76
N GLY A 84 -2.16 22.99 -7.50
CA GLY A 84 -3.16 22.34 -6.64
C GLY A 84 -3.16 23.01 -5.27
N ARG A 85 -4.21 22.78 -4.48
CA ARG A 85 -4.38 23.24 -3.09
C ARG A 85 -3.18 22.83 -2.24
N ASP A 86 -2.71 21.60 -2.43
CA ASP A 86 -1.53 21.05 -1.78
C ASP A 86 -0.76 20.07 -2.68
N ASP A 87 0.32 19.50 -2.14
CA ASP A 87 1.20 18.58 -2.86
C ASP A 87 0.52 17.24 -3.23
N ALA A 88 -0.46 16.78 -2.45
CA ALA A 88 -1.25 15.59 -2.80
C ALA A 88 -2.16 15.86 -3.99
N GLU A 89 -2.81 17.03 -4.05
CA GLU A 89 -3.63 17.38 -5.22
C GLU A 89 -2.77 17.56 -6.48
N LYS A 90 -1.57 18.15 -6.37
CA LYS A 90 -0.62 18.22 -7.51
C LYS A 90 -0.25 16.84 -8.05
N ILE A 91 -0.01 15.86 -7.18
CA ILE A 91 0.23 14.47 -7.59
C ILE A 91 -1.01 13.92 -8.32
N LYS A 92 -2.21 14.16 -7.79
CA LYS A 92 -3.45 13.70 -8.41
C LYS A 92 -3.69 14.31 -9.80
N TYR A 93 -3.41 15.61 -9.98
CA TYR A 93 -3.45 16.25 -11.30
C TYR A 93 -2.42 15.68 -12.27
N PHE A 94 -1.21 15.37 -11.82
CA PHE A 94 -0.23 14.67 -12.66
C PHE A 94 -0.73 13.29 -13.08
N ILE A 95 -1.31 12.52 -12.16
CA ILE A 95 -1.88 11.20 -12.47
C ILE A 95 -3.03 11.32 -13.48
N LYS A 96 -3.89 12.34 -13.33
CA LYS A 96 -4.95 12.66 -14.31
C LYS A 96 -4.36 12.92 -15.69
N ASP A 97 -3.37 13.82 -15.80
CA ASP A 97 -2.74 14.13 -17.09
C ASP A 97 -2.07 12.91 -17.72
N ALA A 98 -1.39 12.09 -16.90
CA ALA A 98 -0.79 10.84 -17.35
C ALA A 98 -1.86 9.85 -17.85
N LYS A 99 -3.04 9.80 -17.19
CA LYS A 99 -4.18 9.00 -17.63
C LYS A 99 -4.76 9.50 -18.95
N GLU A 100 -4.90 10.81 -19.13
CA GLU A 100 -5.46 11.38 -20.35
C GLU A 100 -4.49 11.34 -21.55
N THR A 101 -3.19 11.41 -21.27
CA THR A 101 -2.15 11.50 -22.30
C THR A 101 -1.63 10.13 -22.71
N TRP A 102 -1.38 9.26 -21.74
CA TRP A 102 -0.73 7.94 -21.94
C TRP A 102 -1.62 6.77 -21.51
N ASN A 103 -2.89 7.01 -21.16
CA ASN A 103 -3.83 5.96 -20.76
C ASN A 103 -3.28 4.96 -19.73
N ILE A 104 -2.48 5.45 -18.77
CA ILE A 104 -1.83 4.61 -17.75
C ILE A 104 -2.85 3.73 -17.00
N SER A 105 -2.37 2.57 -16.55
CA SER A 105 -3.18 1.62 -15.77
C SER A 105 -2.74 1.56 -14.31
N TYR A 106 -1.46 1.81 -14.04
CA TYR A 106 -0.84 1.59 -12.75
C TYR A 106 -0.05 2.82 -12.29
N VAL A 107 -0.13 3.14 -11.00
CA VAL A 107 0.71 4.15 -10.36
C VAL A 107 1.32 3.57 -9.09
N MET A 108 2.65 3.48 -9.05
CA MET A 108 3.40 3.04 -7.88
C MET A 108 4.00 4.23 -7.15
N LEU A 109 3.65 4.38 -5.88
CA LEU A 109 4.16 5.42 -4.99
C LEU A 109 5.27 4.81 -4.13
N ILE A 110 6.52 5.19 -4.38
CA ILE A 110 7.67 4.61 -3.67
C ILE A 110 8.60 5.69 -3.12
N GLY A 111 8.75 5.71 -1.80
CA GLY A 111 9.59 6.70 -1.12
C GLY A 111 9.02 7.14 0.22
N ASP A 112 9.61 8.20 0.75
CA ASP A 112 9.25 8.74 2.04
C ASP A 112 7.92 9.47 1.96
N GLN A 113 6.98 9.12 2.85
CA GLN A 113 5.67 9.75 2.95
C GLN A 113 5.71 11.27 3.19
N ARG A 114 6.83 11.82 3.66
CA ARG A 114 7.04 13.27 3.80
C ARG A 114 7.14 13.99 2.45
N PHE A 115 7.58 13.29 1.42
CA PHE A 115 7.67 13.82 0.06
C PHE A 115 6.55 13.33 -0.83
N ILE A 116 5.96 12.17 -0.54
CA ILE A 116 4.82 11.61 -1.25
C ILE A 116 3.65 11.54 -0.26
N PRO A 117 2.89 12.64 -0.08
CA PRO A 117 1.80 12.67 0.89
C PRO A 117 0.74 11.63 0.58
N PHE A 118 -0.15 11.42 1.55
CA PHE A 118 -1.38 10.67 1.40
C PHE A 118 -2.54 11.61 1.69
N ARG A 119 -3.75 11.26 1.24
CA ARG A 119 -4.94 12.04 1.60
C ARG A 119 -5.55 11.51 2.89
N LYS A 120 -6.13 12.41 3.69
CA LYS A 120 -7.00 12.05 4.81
C LYS A 120 -8.45 12.19 4.37
N SER A 121 -9.25 11.15 4.58
CA SER A 121 -10.72 11.16 4.45
C SER A 121 -11.36 11.39 5.82
N ASN A 122 -12.49 12.10 5.85
CA ASN A 122 -13.21 12.54 7.05
C ASN A 122 -14.60 11.90 7.21
N VAL A 123 -14.75 10.65 6.78
CA VAL A 123 -15.98 9.85 6.97
C VAL A 123 -16.04 9.31 8.40
N MET A 124 -17.04 9.76 9.17
CA MET A 124 -17.26 9.41 10.58
C MET A 124 -18.69 8.84 10.79
N PRO A 125 -18.89 7.53 10.59
CA PRO A 125 -20.21 6.91 10.78
C PRO A 125 -20.70 6.96 12.24
N PHE A 126 -19.76 6.94 13.21
CA PHE A 126 -20.05 6.95 14.64
C PHE A 126 -19.11 7.90 15.41
N ASP A 127 -19.61 8.49 16.51
CA ASP A 127 -18.92 9.57 17.28
C ASP A 127 -17.62 9.13 17.98
N ASP A 128 -17.40 7.84 18.17
CA ASP A 128 -16.25 7.26 18.88
C ASP A 128 -15.07 6.94 17.95
N ILE A 129 -15.20 7.25 16.66
CA ILE A 129 -14.20 6.94 15.63
C ILE A 129 -13.37 8.19 15.32
N PRO A 130 -12.04 8.07 15.24
CA PRO A 130 -11.21 9.14 14.70
C PRO A 130 -11.66 9.47 13.27
N TYR A 131 -12.16 10.69 13.07
CA TYR A 131 -12.69 11.13 11.79
C TYR A 131 -11.63 11.17 10.68
N ASP A 132 -10.34 11.33 11.01
CA ASP A 132 -9.28 11.43 10.01
C ASP A 132 -8.54 10.10 9.74
N PHE A 133 -8.77 9.50 8.57
CA PHE A 133 -8.04 8.29 8.16
C PHE A 133 -7.39 8.41 6.80
N LEU A 134 -6.31 7.66 6.63
CA LEU A 134 -5.50 7.70 5.43
C LEU A 134 -6.21 6.98 4.28
N SER A 135 -6.19 7.59 3.10
CA SER A 135 -6.64 6.96 1.86
C SER A 135 -5.64 7.15 0.72
N GLU A 136 -5.32 6.04 0.06
CA GLU A 136 -4.61 6.03 -1.24
C GLU A 136 -5.58 5.97 -2.42
N LEU A 137 -6.85 5.60 -2.18
CA LEU A 137 -7.90 5.64 -3.20
C LEU A 137 -8.07 7.05 -3.77
N TYR A 138 -7.76 8.09 -2.99
CA TYR A 138 -7.72 9.47 -3.47
C TYR A 138 -6.91 9.65 -4.77
N TYR A 139 -5.79 8.94 -4.93
CA TYR A 139 -4.98 9.04 -6.15
C TYR A 139 -5.52 8.21 -7.31
N ALA A 140 -6.37 7.23 -7.02
CA ALA A 140 -6.95 6.32 -8.00
C ALA A 140 -8.31 6.80 -8.52
N ASP A 141 -9.16 7.39 -7.68
CA ASP A 141 -10.44 8.00 -8.05
C ASP A 141 -10.17 9.39 -8.66
N ILE A 142 -9.93 9.44 -9.97
CA ILE A 142 -9.57 10.65 -10.71
C ILE A 142 -10.83 11.39 -11.16
N TYR A 143 -11.87 10.65 -11.55
CA TYR A 143 -13.10 11.21 -12.11
C TYR A 143 -14.33 10.88 -11.27
N ASP A 144 -15.27 11.81 -11.23
CA ASP A 144 -16.63 11.53 -10.76
C ASP A 144 -17.44 10.74 -11.81
N SER A 145 -18.64 10.32 -11.42
CA SER A 145 -19.58 9.62 -12.30
C SER A 145 -19.99 10.38 -13.59
N ASN A 146 -19.71 11.68 -13.66
CA ASN A 146 -19.95 12.53 -14.84
C ASN A 146 -18.69 12.78 -15.68
N GLY A 147 -17.54 12.26 -15.27
CA GLY A 147 -16.24 12.47 -15.91
C GLY A 147 -15.54 13.78 -15.53
N ASN A 148 -16.00 14.49 -14.50
CA ASN A 148 -15.28 15.66 -13.96
C ASN A 148 -14.20 15.21 -12.98
N PHE A 149 -13.23 16.07 -12.70
CA PHE A 149 -12.21 15.77 -11.69
C PHE A 149 -12.80 15.59 -10.29
N SER A 150 -12.55 14.44 -9.68
CA SER A 150 -12.97 14.10 -8.33
C SER A 150 -12.02 14.75 -7.31
N SER A 151 -12.37 15.91 -6.75
CA SER A 151 -11.50 16.61 -5.80
C SER A 151 -11.44 15.96 -4.41
N TRP A 152 -12.49 15.23 -4.04
CA TRP A 152 -12.82 14.81 -2.66
C TRP A 152 -13.09 15.96 -1.67
N ASP A 153 -13.07 17.21 -2.13
CA ASP A 153 -13.34 18.42 -1.34
C ASP A 153 -14.11 19.35 -2.30
N SER A 154 -15.44 19.26 -2.20
CA SER A 154 -16.42 19.78 -3.14
C SER A 154 -17.00 21.12 -2.72
N ASP A 155 -16.83 21.50 -1.46
CA ASP A 155 -17.17 22.82 -0.92
C ASP A 155 -15.95 23.74 -0.71
N ASP A 156 -14.74 23.25 -1.01
CA ASP A 156 -13.47 24.00 -1.09
C ASP A 156 -13.00 24.53 0.28
N ASP A 157 -13.13 23.70 1.31
CA ASP A 157 -12.80 24.05 2.69
C ASP A 157 -11.49 23.40 3.21
N GLU A 158 -10.82 22.60 2.36
CA GLU A 158 -9.61 21.81 2.64
C GLU A 158 -9.78 20.61 3.58
N ILE A 159 -11.02 20.22 3.87
CA ILE A 159 -11.39 18.97 4.53
C ILE A 159 -12.00 18.05 3.47
N TYR A 160 -11.55 16.80 3.45
CA TYR A 160 -11.85 15.90 2.33
C TYR A 160 -12.73 14.74 2.76
N CYS A 161 -13.72 14.42 1.93
CA CYS A 161 -14.74 13.40 2.14
C CYS A 161 -15.48 13.57 3.48
N GLU A 162 -15.85 14.79 3.81
CA GLU A 162 -16.59 15.08 5.04
C GLU A 162 -17.95 14.40 5.05
N TRP A 163 -18.12 13.48 6.00
CA TRP A 163 -19.42 12.86 6.25
C TRP A 163 -19.54 12.50 7.73
N TYR A 164 -20.11 13.41 8.50
CA TYR A 164 -20.18 13.31 9.95
C TYR A 164 -21.43 12.58 10.44
N ASN A 165 -21.33 11.97 11.61
CA ASN A 165 -22.41 11.21 12.23
C ASN A 165 -23.71 12.05 12.31
N GLY A 166 -24.79 11.49 11.78
CA GLY A 166 -26.11 12.10 11.80
C GLY A 166 -26.35 13.17 10.73
N SER A 167 -25.35 13.52 9.92
CA SER A 167 -25.50 14.42 8.77
C SER A 167 -25.39 13.66 7.44
N LYS A 168 -25.87 14.32 6.38
CA LYS A 168 -25.53 13.96 5.01
C LYS A 168 -24.05 14.29 4.75
N ALA A 169 -23.49 13.75 3.68
CA ALA A 169 -22.14 14.12 3.29
C ALA A 169 -22.09 15.59 2.86
N GLU A 170 -21.06 16.30 3.33
CA GLU A 170 -20.73 17.65 2.89
C GLU A 170 -20.00 17.54 1.54
N ASP A 171 -19.14 16.50 1.41
CA ASP A 171 -18.53 16.07 0.16
C ASP A 171 -19.23 14.88 -0.49
N ASN A 172 -19.84 15.10 -1.65
CA ASN A 172 -20.73 14.11 -2.28
C ASN A 172 -20.53 13.92 -3.79
N GLN A 173 -19.43 14.41 -4.35
CA GLN A 173 -19.18 14.36 -5.81
C GLN A 173 -18.36 13.15 -6.22
N GLN A 174 -17.50 12.65 -5.35
CA GLN A 174 -16.67 11.47 -5.58
C GLN A 174 -17.54 10.21 -5.73
N ASP A 175 -17.21 9.36 -6.71
CA ASP A 175 -17.85 8.05 -6.87
C ASP A 175 -17.05 6.91 -6.24
N LEU A 176 -15.81 7.20 -5.82
CA LEU A 176 -14.86 6.27 -5.20
C LEU A 176 -14.38 5.14 -6.13
N VAL A 177 -14.73 5.17 -7.41
CA VAL A 177 -14.34 4.14 -8.37
C VAL A 177 -12.91 4.41 -8.83
N PRO A 178 -11.97 3.48 -8.62
CA PRO A 178 -10.59 3.67 -9.03
C PRO A 178 -10.43 3.62 -10.57
N ASP A 179 -9.91 4.70 -11.17
CA ASP A 179 -9.59 4.82 -12.60
C ASP A 179 -8.24 4.20 -12.97
N VAL A 180 -7.33 4.17 -12.00
CA VAL A 180 -6.01 3.51 -12.07
C VAL A 180 -5.79 2.67 -10.82
N ALA A 181 -4.97 1.63 -10.91
CA ALA A 181 -4.58 0.87 -9.73
C ALA A 181 -3.38 1.53 -9.03
N ILE A 182 -3.49 1.73 -7.72
CA ILE A 182 -2.47 2.36 -6.87
C ILE A 182 -1.84 1.32 -5.96
N GLY A 183 -0.51 1.37 -5.84
CA GLY A 183 0.23 0.63 -4.82
C GLY A 183 1.31 1.50 -4.19
N ARG A 184 1.56 1.30 -2.88
CA ARG A 184 2.52 2.10 -2.12
C ARG A 184 3.61 1.29 -1.43
N LEU A 185 4.85 1.79 -1.48
CA LEU A 185 6.03 1.23 -0.83
C LEU A 185 6.82 2.34 -0.08
N VAL A 186 6.75 2.37 1.25
CA VAL A 186 7.29 3.47 2.08
C VAL A 186 8.76 3.29 2.48
N CYS A 187 9.72 3.68 1.64
CA CYS A 187 11.15 3.62 2.00
C CYS A 187 11.73 4.99 2.39
N PHE A 188 12.62 5.00 3.39
CA PHE A 188 13.26 6.23 3.90
C PHE A 188 14.70 6.39 3.43
N THR A 189 15.29 5.34 2.87
CA THR A 189 16.69 5.32 2.42
C THR A 189 16.83 4.59 1.08
N PRO A 190 17.88 4.91 0.30
CA PRO A 190 18.24 4.14 -0.89
C PRO A 190 18.40 2.63 -0.63
N ASP A 191 18.99 2.23 0.51
CA ASP A 191 19.15 0.82 0.86
C ASP A 191 17.81 0.09 1.05
N GLU A 192 16.82 0.76 1.65
CA GLU A 192 15.47 0.19 1.77
C GLU A 192 14.81 0.04 0.39
N ALA A 193 14.93 1.04 -0.48
CA ALA A 193 14.42 0.98 -1.84
C ALA A 193 15.07 -0.16 -2.63
N HIS A 194 16.40 -0.29 -2.56
CA HIS A 194 17.16 -1.38 -3.17
C HIS A 194 16.68 -2.76 -2.71
N VAL A 195 16.39 -2.93 -1.41
CA VAL A 195 15.85 -4.20 -0.88
C VAL A 195 14.48 -4.52 -1.49
N ILE A 196 13.59 -3.53 -1.55
CA ILE A 196 12.24 -3.68 -2.09
C ILE A 196 12.29 -4.00 -3.59
N VAL A 197 13.06 -3.23 -4.37
CA VAL A 197 13.22 -3.42 -5.82
C VAL A 197 13.76 -4.81 -6.15
N ASN A 198 14.82 -5.25 -5.47
CA ASN A 198 15.36 -6.59 -5.71
C ASN A 198 14.37 -7.70 -5.36
N LYS A 199 13.54 -7.50 -4.33
CA LYS A 199 12.50 -8.46 -3.94
C LYS A 199 11.43 -8.61 -5.03
N ILE A 200 10.99 -7.50 -5.63
CA ILE A 200 10.04 -7.49 -6.77
C ILE A 200 10.67 -8.20 -7.97
N ILE A 201 11.88 -7.82 -8.36
CA ILE A 201 12.61 -8.41 -9.49
C ILE A 201 12.84 -9.91 -9.29
N GLU A 202 13.19 -10.34 -8.08
CA GLU A 202 13.39 -11.76 -7.72
C GLU A 202 12.09 -12.55 -7.86
N TYR A 203 10.98 -11.99 -7.37
CA TYR A 203 9.66 -12.63 -7.42
C TYR A 203 9.12 -12.75 -8.84
N GLU A 204 9.22 -11.69 -9.64
CA GLU A 204 8.66 -11.65 -10.99
C GLU A 204 9.54 -12.32 -12.04
N GLY A 205 10.85 -12.44 -11.79
CA GLY A 205 11.81 -12.88 -12.79
C GLY A 205 11.61 -14.31 -13.31
N HIS A 206 10.89 -15.16 -12.57
CA HIS A 206 10.62 -16.54 -12.93
C HIS A 206 9.23 -16.96 -12.44
N PRO A 207 8.59 -17.94 -13.10
CA PRO A 207 7.35 -18.51 -12.58
C PRO A 207 7.63 -19.19 -11.24
N ALA A 208 6.74 -18.98 -10.29
CA ALA A 208 6.82 -19.56 -8.96
C ALA A 208 6.75 -21.10 -9.02
N ASP A 209 7.52 -21.77 -8.15
CA ASP A 209 7.43 -23.22 -7.99
C ASP A 209 6.07 -23.57 -7.34
N PRO A 210 5.24 -24.40 -7.99
CA PRO A 210 3.95 -24.81 -7.43
C PRO A 210 4.06 -25.47 -6.05
N SER A 211 5.22 -26.02 -5.66
CA SER A 211 5.39 -26.69 -4.37
C SER A 211 5.17 -25.77 -3.16
N TRP A 212 5.49 -24.48 -3.31
CA TRP A 212 5.21 -23.47 -2.30
C TRP A 212 4.04 -22.58 -2.72
N PHE A 213 3.96 -22.20 -3.99
CA PHE A 213 3.00 -21.20 -4.45
C PHE A 213 1.56 -21.70 -4.31
N ASN A 214 1.29 -22.97 -4.60
CA ASN A 214 -0.06 -23.51 -4.50
C ASN A 214 -0.50 -23.74 -3.05
N ASN A 215 0.27 -23.36 -2.02
CA ASN A 215 -0.22 -23.35 -0.65
C ASN A 215 -0.92 -22.03 -0.34
N ILE A 216 -2.12 -22.10 0.25
CA ILE A 216 -2.80 -20.95 0.87
C ILE A 216 -2.78 -21.16 2.38
N VAL A 217 -2.08 -20.29 3.10
CA VAL A 217 -2.06 -20.28 4.57
C VAL A 217 -3.17 -19.35 5.02
N VAL A 218 -4.10 -19.88 5.80
CA VAL A 218 -5.14 -19.08 6.42
C VAL A 218 -5.05 -19.17 7.94
N ALA A 219 -5.31 -18.07 8.63
CA ALA A 219 -5.45 -18.07 10.08
C ALA A 219 -6.68 -17.30 10.53
N GLY A 220 -7.37 -17.83 11.53
CA GLY A 220 -8.60 -17.24 12.05
C GLY A 220 -9.08 -17.94 13.31
N GLY A 221 -9.99 -17.27 14.00
CA GLY A 221 -10.64 -17.73 15.23
C GLY A 221 -11.81 -16.82 15.52
N GLU A 222 -12.00 -16.49 16.81
CA GLU A 222 -13.04 -15.57 17.25
C GLU A 222 -12.63 -14.13 16.91
N THR A 223 -13.55 -13.39 16.31
CA THR A 223 -13.37 -11.95 16.03
C THR A 223 -14.40 -11.13 16.78
N PHE A 224 -15.60 -11.64 17.02
CA PHE A 224 -16.63 -10.88 17.72
C PHE A 224 -17.40 -11.82 18.64
N VAL A 225 -17.09 -11.76 19.94
CA VAL A 225 -17.67 -12.64 20.98
C VAL A 225 -19.19 -12.53 21.10
N GLU A 226 -19.79 -11.50 20.52
CA GLU A 226 -21.22 -11.27 20.45
C GLU A 226 -21.94 -12.13 19.40
N TYR A 227 -21.20 -12.72 18.45
CA TYR A 227 -21.73 -13.52 17.35
C TYR A 227 -21.42 -15.01 17.56
N GLU A 228 -22.31 -15.87 17.09
CA GLU A 228 -22.11 -17.31 17.20
C GLU A 228 -21.23 -17.81 16.04
N GLY A 229 -20.00 -18.18 16.34
CA GLY A 229 -19.11 -18.78 15.35
C GLY A 229 -17.65 -18.53 15.66
N PHE A 230 -16.82 -18.74 14.66
CA PHE A 230 -15.46 -18.21 14.61
C PHE A 230 -15.38 -17.43 13.30
N GLU A 231 -15.73 -16.14 13.29
CA GLU A 231 -15.91 -15.36 12.05
C GLU A 231 -14.62 -15.39 11.22
N GLY A 232 -13.45 -15.32 11.85
CA GLY A 232 -12.17 -15.44 11.16
C GLY A 232 -12.00 -16.78 10.43
N GLU A 233 -12.50 -17.88 11.01
CA GLU A 233 -12.51 -19.19 10.35
C GLU A 233 -13.53 -19.25 9.20
N ILE A 234 -14.70 -18.62 9.35
CA ILE A 234 -15.72 -18.53 8.30
C ILE A 234 -15.20 -17.72 7.10
N MET A 235 -14.64 -16.54 7.36
CA MET A 235 -14.03 -15.68 6.35
C MET A 235 -12.94 -16.43 5.57
N THR A 236 -12.03 -17.08 6.28
CA THR A 236 -10.95 -17.83 5.65
C THR A 236 -11.43 -19.09 4.94
N GLN A 237 -12.47 -19.76 5.42
CA GLN A 237 -13.10 -20.88 4.71
C GLN A 237 -13.73 -20.44 3.38
N ASN A 238 -14.39 -19.28 3.34
CA ASN A 238 -14.94 -18.73 2.10
C ASN A 238 -13.84 -18.49 1.04
N ALA A 239 -12.68 -17.96 1.45
CA ALA A 239 -11.53 -17.81 0.56
C ALA A 239 -11.00 -19.16 0.05
N ILE A 240 -10.94 -20.18 0.90
CA ILE A 240 -10.53 -21.55 0.50
C ILE A 240 -11.51 -22.15 -0.51
N ASP A 241 -12.81 -21.94 -0.33
CA ASP A 241 -13.85 -22.52 -1.20
C ASP A 241 -13.81 -21.96 -2.63
N VAL A 242 -13.32 -20.72 -2.81
CA VAL A 242 -13.10 -20.12 -4.14
C VAL A 242 -11.72 -20.50 -4.72
N MET A 243 -10.69 -20.65 -3.88
CA MET A 243 -9.32 -20.97 -4.26
C MET A 243 -9.08 -22.49 -4.44
N LYS A 244 -9.90 -23.15 -5.25
CA LYS A 244 -9.96 -24.63 -5.37
C LYS A 244 -8.68 -25.30 -5.85
N ASP A 245 -7.82 -24.57 -6.55
CA ASP A 245 -6.54 -25.08 -7.06
C ASP A 245 -5.39 -24.96 -6.05
N PHE A 246 -5.66 -24.42 -4.85
CA PHE A 246 -4.70 -24.27 -3.77
C PHE A 246 -4.88 -25.33 -2.69
N ASN A 247 -3.76 -25.69 -2.04
CA ASN A 247 -3.69 -26.55 -0.88
C ASN A 247 -3.87 -25.71 0.40
N PRO A 248 -4.98 -25.83 1.13
CA PRO A 248 -5.22 -25.03 2.31
C PRO A 248 -4.41 -25.53 3.52
N ILE A 249 -3.69 -24.61 4.16
CA ILE A 249 -3.05 -24.79 5.47
C ILE A 249 -3.87 -23.97 6.47
N LYS A 250 -4.74 -24.65 7.22
CA LYS A 250 -5.69 -24.02 8.15
C LYS A 250 -5.10 -23.89 9.54
N LEU A 251 -4.69 -22.67 9.90
CA LEU A 251 -4.26 -22.32 11.24
C LEU A 251 -5.46 -21.75 12.00
N TRP A 252 -6.29 -22.64 12.54
CA TRP A 252 -7.54 -22.26 13.19
C TRP A 252 -7.50 -22.51 14.69
N ILE A 253 -8.32 -21.78 15.44
CA ILE A 253 -8.48 -22.03 16.88
C ILE A 253 -9.22 -23.35 17.07
N SER A 254 -10.27 -23.59 16.30
CA SER A 254 -11.13 -24.78 16.42
C SER A 254 -10.41 -26.11 16.15
N ASN A 255 -9.37 -26.11 15.31
CA ASN A 255 -8.58 -27.30 14.98
C ASN A 255 -7.29 -27.44 15.81
N GLY A 256 -6.96 -26.46 16.65
CA GLY A 256 -5.77 -26.46 17.51
C GLY A 256 -4.45 -26.20 16.79
N GLU A 257 -4.46 -25.80 15.51
CA GLU A 257 -3.25 -25.51 14.73
C GLU A 257 -2.79 -24.06 14.85
N LEU A 258 -3.65 -23.14 15.33
CA LEU A 258 -3.25 -21.78 15.64
C LEU A 258 -2.77 -21.67 17.09
N ASP A 259 -1.44 -21.65 17.26
CA ASP A 259 -0.84 -21.55 18.58
C ASP A 259 -0.89 -20.13 19.16
N ARG A 260 -0.87 -20.04 20.49
CA ARG A 260 -1.01 -18.76 21.20
C ARG A 260 0.06 -17.72 20.85
N LEU A 261 1.25 -18.17 20.50
CA LEU A 261 2.40 -17.31 20.22
C LEU A 261 2.59 -17.04 18.71
N GLY A 262 1.66 -17.47 17.84
CA GLY A 262 1.75 -17.26 16.39
C GLY A 262 2.97 -17.93 15.74
N ILE A 263 3.59 -18.92 16.40
CA ILE A 263 4.75 -19.64 15.88
C ILE A 263 4.37 -20.49 14.67
N ASN A 264 3.16 -21.03 14.63
CA ASN A 264 2.68 -21.79 13.48
C ASN A 264 2.42 -20.90 12.26
N ILE A 265 2.11 -19.61 12.45
CA ILE A 265 2.08 -18.63 11.35
C ILE A 265 3.50 -18.46 10.78
N ILE A 266 4.51 -18.19 11.62
CA ILE A 266 5.91 -18.09 11.18
C ILE A 266 6.35 -19.35 10.42
N ARG A 267 6.08 -20.54 11.00
CA ARG A 267 6.47 -21.82 10.41
C ARG A 267 5.83 -22.05 9.05
N SER A 268 4.57 -21.65 8.89
CA SER A 268 3.84 -21.83 7.63
C SER A 268 4.36 -20.88 6.56
N ILE A 269 4.60 -19.60 6.90
CA ILE A 269 5.24 -18.65 5.98
C ILE A 269 6.63 -19.16 5.55
N ASN A 270 7.45 -19.65 6.48
CA ASN A 270 8.78 -20.18 6.19
C ASN A 270 8.81 -21.49 5.40
N ARG A 271 7.68 -22.19 5.29
CA ARG A 271 7.51 -23.36 4.40
C ARG A 271 7.06 -22.96 2.99
N GLY A 272 6.75 -21.68 2.80
CA GLY A 272 6.33 -21.11 1.53
C GLY A 272 4.83 -21.25 1.28
N CYS A 273 4.20 -20.13 0.92
CA CYS A 273 2.82 -20.04 0.46
C CYS A 273 2.67 -18.94 -0.59
N GLY A 274 1.77 -19.14 -1.56
CA GLY A 274 1.40 -18.10 -2.52
C GLY A 274 0.50 -17.05 -1.90
N PHE A 275 -0.38 -17.47 -1.00
CA PHE A 275 -1.30 -16.59 -0.28
C PHE A 275 -1.23 -16.80 1.23
N LEU A 276 -1.30 -15.67 1.95
CA LEU A 276 -1.45 -15.60 3.39
C LEU A 276 -2.71 -14.78 3.71
N TYR A 277 -3.67 -15.37 4.41
CA TYR A 277 -4.87 -14.66 4.85
C TYR A 277 -5.02 -14.74 6.37
N LEU A 278 -4.89 -13.61 7.04
CA LEU A 278 -5.06 -13.53 8.51
C LEU A 278 -6.35 -12.76 8.79
N ALA A 279 -7.39 -13.47 9.25
CA ALA A 279 -8.72 -12.91 9.52
C ALA A 279 -8.97 -12.78 11.03
N GLY A 280 -9.10 -11.54 11.53
CA GLY A 280 -9.25 -11.28 12.97
C GLY A 280 -9.11 -9.79 13.31
N HIS A 281 -8.69 -9.51 14.54
CA HIS A 281 -8.41 -8.15 14.99
C HIS A 281 -7.03 -7.66 14.58
N GLY A 282 -6.93 -6.33 14.52
CA GLY A 282 -5.69 -5.65 14.21
C GLY A 282 -5.45 -4.46 15.13
N ASN A 283 -4.18 -4.12 15.25
CA ASN A 283 -3.75 -2.75 15.46
C ASN A 283 -2.54 -2.49 14.57
N THR A 284 -1.95 -1.30 14.66
CA THR A 284 -0.79 -0.93 13.86
C THR A 284 0.34 -1.97 13.93
N HIS A 285 0.60 -2.62 15.05
CA HIS A 285 1.78 -3.47 15.25
C HIS A 285 1.49 -4.98 15.31
N SER A 286 0.23 -5.39 15.27
CA SER A 286 -0.15 -6.78 15.45
C SER A 286 -1.49 -7.15 14.83
N TRP A 287 -1.59 -8.41 14.43
CA TRP A 287 -2.81 -9.14 14.21
C TRP A 287 -3.08 -10.10 15.38
N ALA A 288 -4.34 -10.32 15.73
CA ALA A 288 -4.74 -11.24 16.79
C ALA A 288 -6.13 -11.84 16.54
N THR A 289 -6.42 -12.95 17.21
CA THR A 289 -7.77 -13.51 17.32
C THR A 289 -8.06 -13.86 18.78
N LEU A 290 -9.34 -13.94 19.12
CA LEU A 290 -9.81 -14.19 20.47
C LEU A 290 -10.17 -15.67 20.70
N SER A 291 -10.41 -16.02 21.96
CA SER A 291 -11.18 -17.19 22.36
C SER A 291 -12.65 -16.80 22.51
N GLN A 292 -13.54 -17.79 22.65
CA GLN A 292 -14.97 -17.55 22.88
C GLN A 292 -15.24 -16.81 24.20
N GLU A 293 -14.28 -16.80 25.13
CA GLU A 293 -14.34 -16.02 26.37
C GLU A 293 -13.84 -14.56 26.20
N GLY A 294 -13.42 -14.17 24.98
CA GLY A 294 -12.92 -12.83 24.65
C GLY A 294 -11.46 -12.57 25.03
N GLU A 295 -10.72 -13.60 25.42
CA GLU A 295 -9.29 -13.48 25.70
C GLU A 295 -8.47 -13.62 24.41
N THR A 296 -7.29 -12.99 24.30
CA THR A 296 -6.41 -13.20 23.14
C THR A 296 -5.96 -14.66 23.05
N ALA A 297 -6.45 -15.37 22.04
CA ALA A 297 -6.14 -16.77 21.80
C ALA A 297 -4.86 -16.94 20.98
N SER A 298 -4.59 -16.06 20.02
CA SER A 298 -3.32 -16.02 19.26
C SER A 298 -2.96 -14.60 18.84
N ILE A 299 -1.66 -14.36 18.65
CA ILE A 299 -1.13 -13.05 18.26
C ILE A 299 0.06 -13.20 17.30
N PHE A 300 0.08 -12.36 16.26
CA PHE A 300 1.18 -12.19 15.34
C PHE A 300 1.56 -10.71 15.27
N THR A 301 2.84 -10.38 15.37
CA THR A 301 3.31 -9.00 15.62
C THR A 301 4.56 -8.68 14.83
N ILE A 302 4.91 -7.39 14.74
CA ILE A 302 6.20 -6.97 14.17
C ILE A 302 7.43 -7.64 14.81
N PHE A 303 7.35 -8.14 16.05
CA PHE A 303 8.45 -8.85 16.71
C PHE A 303 8.65 -10.26 16.17
N HIS A 304 7.69 -10.80 15.41
CA HIS A 304 7.79 -12.09 14.75
C HIS A 304 8.52 -12.00 13.40
N LEU A 305 8.50 -10.82 12.77
CA LEU A 305 9.07 -10.61 11.43
C LEU A 305 10.56 -10.99 11.31
N PRO A 306 11.44 -10.73 12.30
CA PRO A 306 12.83 -11.20 12.25
C PRO A 306 12.99 -12.71 12.07
N PHE A 307 11.96 -13.51 12.36
CA PHE A 307 11.95 -14.97 12.20
C PHE A 307 11.36 -15.45 10.86
N LEU A 308 11.03 -14.53 9.96
CA LEU A 308 10.60 -14.83 8.59
C LEU A 308 11.83 -14.93 7.67
N PHE A 309 12.04 -16.12 7.11
CA PHE A 309 13.17 -16.55 6.30
C PHE A 309 12.73 -17.20 4.97
N ASN A 310 11.56 -16.82 4.47
CA ASN A 310 10.97 -17.29 3.21
C ASN A 310 11.49 -16.50 1.99
N LYS A 311 12.82 -16.35 1.88
CA LYS A 311 13.42 -15.64 0.74
C LYS A 311 13.09 -16.36 -0.58
N GLY A 312 12.53 -15.61 -1.54
CA GLY A 312 12.10 -16.12 -2.84
C GLY A 312 10.68 -16.72 -2.85
N GLU A 313 10.07 -16.90 -1.69
CA GLU A 313 8.75 -17.53 -1.52
C GLU A 313 7.82 -16.54 -0.78
N TYR A 314 7.62 -15.38 -1.39
CA TYR A 314 6.95 -14.24 -0.77
C TYR A 314 5.43 -14.30 -1.04
N PRO A 315 4.55 -14.59 -0.06
CA PRO A 315 3.10 -14.61 -0.28
C PRO A 315 2.55 -13.23 -0.61
N VAL A 316 1.41 -13.20 -1.30
CA VAL A 316 0.46 -12.08 -1.22
C VAL A 316 -0.30 -12.20 0.09
N CYS A 317 -0.25 -11.14 0.91
CA CYS A 317 -0.87 -11.12 2.23
C CYS A 317 -2.17 -10.31 2.22
N ILE A 318 -3.29 -10.96 2.55
CA ILE A 318 -4.53 -10.29 2.91
C ILE A 318 -4.59 -10.23 4.43
N LEU A 319 -4.58 -9.02 4.99
CA LEU A 319 -4.47 -8.81 6.42
C LEU A 319 -5.73 -8.09 6.91
N SER A 320 -6.62 -8.87 7.53
CA SER A 320 -7.86 -8.35 8.11
C SER A 320 -7.61 -7.80 9.52
N GLY A 321 -8.35 -6.75 9.87
CA GLY A 321 -8.33 -6.15 11.20
C GLY A 321 -7.84 -4.71 11.22
N CYS A 322 -8.29 -3.95 12.21
CA CYS A 322 -8.10 -2.51 12.26
C CYS A 322 -6.63 -2.07 12.21
N HIS A 323 -6.34 -1.00 11.45
CA HIS A 323 -5.06 -0.28 11.40
C HIS A 323 -3.82 -1.08 10.95
N VAL A 324 -3.97 -2.32 10.50
CA VAL A 324 -2.84 -3.20 10.15
C VAL A 324 -1.97 -2.64 9.02
N CYS A 325 -2.56 -1.81 8.14
CA CYS A 325 -1.89 -1.10 7.07
C CYS A 325 -1.78 0.41 7.30
N LYS A 326 -1.87 0.91 8.55
CA LYS A 326 -1.72 2.35 8.89
C LYS A 326 -0.26 2.84 8.72
N PHE A 327 0.19 2.96 7.48
CA PHE A 327 1.60 3.20 7.13
C PHE A 327 2.13 4.60 7.50
N SER A 328 1.23 5.56 7.80
CA SER A 328 1.60 6.85 8.41
C SER A 328 2.45 6.67 9.67
N LYS A 329 2.27 5.55 10.36
CA LYS A 329 3.19 5.03 11.37
C LYS A 329 4.08 3.98 10.71
N ALA A 330 5.31 4.36 10.33
CA ALA A 330 6.31 3.53 9.62
C ALA A 330 6.66 2.15 10.24
N SER A 331 6.05 1.80 11.38
CA SER A 331 6.14 0.50 12.05
C SER A 331 4.89 -0.37 11.87
N CYS A 332 3.96 -0.02 10.97
CA CYS A 332 2.77 -0.83 10.79
C CYS A 332 3.09 -2.24 10.27
N ILE A 333 2.35 -3.25 10.73
CA ILE A 333 2.64 -4.66 10.46
C ILE A 333 2.58 -4.98 8.97
N GLY A 334 1.59 -4.45 8.23
CA GLY A 334 1.47 -4.69 6.79
C GLY A 334 2.68 -4.14 6.03
N TRP A 335 3.12 -2.93 6.36
CA TRP A 335 4.33 -2.35 5.76
C TRP A 335 5.59 -3.14 6.10
N GLN A 336 5.74 -3.53 7.38
CA GLN A 336 6.91 -4.27 7.84
C GLN A 336 6.99 -5.67 7.21
N LEU A 337 5.85 -6.31 6.93
CA LEU A 337 5.79 -7.57 6.18
C LEU A 337 6.24 -7.39 4.73
N THR A 338 5.70 -6.39 4.03
CA THR A 338 6.04 -6.12 2.62
C THR A 338 7.53 -5.79 2.47
N LYS A 339 8.07 -4.89 3.31
CA LYS A 339 9.46 -4.42 3.20
C LYS A 339 10.51 -5.38 3.74
N LYS A 340 10.12 -6.48 4.40
CA LYS A 340 11.05 -7.37 5.11
C LYS A 340 12.13 -7.88 4.16
N GLN A 341 13.38 -7.57 4.48
CA GLN A 341 14.54 -8.10 3.78
C GLN A 341 14.63 -9.63 3.99
N TYR A 342 14.81 -10.39 2.92
CA TYR A 342 14.96 -11.86 2.93
C TYR A 342 13.75 -12.63 3.51
N GLY A 343 12.54 -12.08 3.45
CA GLY A 343 11.32 -12.77 3.88
C GLY A 343 10.09 -11.87 3.84
N GLY A 344 9.04 -12.24 4.56
CA GLY A 344 7.77 -11.49 4.59
C GLY A 344 6.94 -11.70 3.33
N SER A 345 6.09 -10.74 2.99
CA SER A 345 5.15 -10.81 1.84
C SER A 345 5.65 -10.01 0.64
N ILE A 346 5.21 -10.34 -0.58
CA ILE A 346 5.53 -9.52 -1.78
C ILE A 346 4.64 -8.27 -1.84
N ALA A 347 3.42 -8.40 -1.35
CA ALA A 347 2.44 -7.34 -1.20
C ALA A 347 1.56 -7.63 0.01
N THR A 348 1.03 -6.58 0.63
CA THR A 348 0.06 -6.69 1.72
C THR A 348 -1.12 -5.77 1.46
N ILE A 349 -2.33 -6.29 1.52
CA ILE A 349 -3.58 -5.54 1.39
C ILE A 349 -4.33 -5.58 2.71
N GLY A 350 -4.86 -4.43 3.13
CA GLY A 350 -5.64 -4.32 4.36
C GLY A 350 -5.98 -2.87 4.71
N PRO A 351 -6.78 -2.65 5.78
CA PRO A 351 -7.28 -1.33 6.13
C PRO A 351 -6.21 -0.44 6.81
N THR A 352 -6.26 0.86 6.51
CA THR A 352 -5.47 1.90 7.19
C THR A 352 -6.13 2.37 8.49
N SER A 353 -7.42 2.12 8.66
CA SER A 353 -8.22 2.55 9.82
C SER A 353 -9.04 1.40 10.44
N ILE A 354 -10.13 1.74 11.13
CA ILE A 354 -11.09 0.79 11.68
C ILE A 354 -11.87 0.17 10.53
N GLY A 355 -11.61 -1.11 10.28
CA GLY A 355 -12.35 -1.91 9.31
C GLY A 355 -13.56 -2.56 9.96
N TYR A 356 -14.71 -2.45 9.29
CA TYR A 356 -15.97 -3.07 9.71
C TYR A 356 -16.20 -4.35 8.92
N CYS A 357 -16.68 -5.38 9.60
CA CYS A 357 -17.04 -6.63 8.94
C CYS A 357 -18.54 -6.62 8.61
N GLY A 358 -18.93 -7.15 7.45
CA GLY A 358 -20.32 -7.30 7.03
C GLY A 358 -21.14 -8.19 7.97
N PHE A 359 -20.48 -9.08 8.72
CA PHE A 359 -21.09 -9.84 9.82
C PHE A 359 -21.78 -8.94 10.86
N GLU A 360 -21.25 -7.75 11.09
CA GLU A 360 -21.79 -6.82 12.07
C GLU A 360 -23.04 -6.07 11.56
N TRP A 361 -23.18 -5.91 10.23
CA TRP A 361 -24.13 -4.93 9.63
C TRP A 361 -25.01 -5.48 8.50
N GLY A 362 -25.01 -6.80 8.28
CA GLY A 362 -25.93 -7.47 7.34
C GLY A 362 -25.43 -7.55 5.89
N GLY A 363 -24.13 -7.44 5.67
CA GLY A 363 -23.47 -7.45 4.36
C GLY A 363 -22.49 -6.28 4.20
N GLY A 364 -21.68 -6.30 3.14
CA GLY A 364 -20.61 -5.33 2.92
C GLY A 364 -19.40 -5.63 3.80
N GLY A 365 -18.60 -4.61 4.10
CA GLY A 365 -17.45 -4.70 4.99
C GLY A 365 -16.14 -5.19 4.33
N ILE A 366 -15.07 -5.17 5.13
CA ILE A 366 -13.74 -5.61 4.72
C ILE A 366 -13.72 -7.09 4.31
N ASP A 367 -14.50 -7.94 4.96
CA ASP A 367 -14.60 -9.37 4.65
C ASP A 367 -15.15 -9.62 3.24
N TRP A 368 -16.02 -8.74 2.75
CA TRP A 368 -16.49 -8.80 1.36
C TRP A 368 -15.35 -8.46 0.39
N LEU A 369 -14.63 -7.36 0.62
CA LEU A 369 -13.48 -6.95 -0.21
C LEU A 369 -12.40 -8.03 -0.24
N GLU A 370 -12.08 -8.59 0.94
CA GLU A 370 -11.10 -9.65 1.11
C GLU A 370 -11.52 -10.93 0.37
N LEU A 371 -12.78 -11.36 0.47
CA LEU A 371 -13.28 -12.49 -0.31
C LEU A 371 -13.28 -12.18 -1.82
N GLN A 372 -13.61 -10.95 -2.21
CA GLN A 372 -13.63 -10.55 -3.60
C GLN A 372 -12.25 -10.59 -4.24
N PHE A 373 -11.20 -10.22 -3.50
CA PHE A 373 -9.81 -10.40 -3.92
C PHE A 373 -9.54 -11.85 -4.40
N PHE A 374 -9.92 -12.84 -3.58
CA PHE A 374 -9.71 -14.25 -3.92
C PHE A 374 -10.58 -14.71 -5.09
N LYS A 375 -11.80 -14.17 -5.22
CA LYS A 375 -12.66 -14.45 -6.38
C LYS A 375 -12.06 -13.92 -7.68
N GLU A 376 -11.53 -12.69 -7.70
CA GLU A 376 -10.85 -12.16 -8.90
C GLU A 376 -9.66 -13.03 -9.30
N TYR A 377 -8.83 -13.40 -8.33
CA TYR A 377 -7.67 -14.27 -8.59
C TYR A 377 -8.10 -15.63 -9.16
N ALA A 378 -9.08 -16.28 -8.52
CA ALA A 378 -9.61 -17.57 -8.97
C ALA A 378 -10.28 -17.50 -10.35
N ASN A 379 -10.76 -16.31 -10.75
CA ASN A 379 -11.35 -16.07 -12.08
C ASN A 379 -10.33 -15.72 -13.17
N GLY A 380 -9.03 -15.68 -12.84
CA GLY A 380 -7.94 -15.53 -13.81
C GLY A 380 -7.32 -14.13 -13.90
N THR A 381 -7.68 -13.20 -13.02
CA THR A 381 -6.97 -11.92 -12.91
C THR A 381 -5.73 -12.13 -12.05
N HIS A 382 -4.53 -11.89 -12.60
CA HIS A 382 -3.26 -12.20 -11.92
C HIS A 382 -2.35 -11.00 -11.67
N ILE A 383 -2.69 -9.82 -12.20
CA ILE A 383 -2.04 -8.57 -11.80
C ILE A 383 -2.73 -8.06 -10.53
N ILE A 384 -1.95 -7.84 -9.46
CA ILE A 384 -2.52 -7.54 -8.14
C ILE A 384 -3.29 -6.21 -8.12
N GLY A 385 -2.85 -5.20 -8.87
CA GLY A 385 -3.53 -3.91 -8.95
C GLY A 385 -4.88 -4.01 -9.66
N ASP A 386 -5.00 -4.86 -10.67
CA ASP A 386 -6.27 -5.11 -11.34
C ASP A 386 -7.26 -5.81 -10.40
N ILE A 387 -6.80 -6.80 -9.63
CA ILE A 387 -7.62 -7.42 -8.57
C ILE A 387 -8.08 -6.38 -7.56
N TRP A 388 -7.18 -5.51 -7.08
CA TRP A 388 -7.52 -4.47 -6.09
C TRP A 388 -8.59 -3.52 -6.65
N LYS A 389 -8.38 -3.03 -7.88
CA LYS A 389 -9.29 -2.13 -8.59
C LYS A 389 -10.66 -2.77 -8.77
N ASP A 390 -10.70 -3.98 -9.34
CA ASP A 390 -11.93 -4.71 -9.64
C ASP A 390 -12.70 -5.09 -8.37
N SER A 391 -12.00 -5.40 -7.27
CA SER A 391 -12.63 -5.69 -5.98
C SER A 391 -13.36 -4.47 -5.43
N ILE A 392 -12.75 -3.28 -5.50
CA ILE A 392 -13.38 -2.02 -5.08
C ILE A 392 -14.55 -1.66 -6.00
N THR A 393 -14.37 -1.73 -7.32
CA THR A 393 -15.46 -1.44 -8.27
C THR A 393 -16.66 -2.34 -8.03
N LYS A 394 -16.46 -3.66 -7.89
CA LYS A 394 -17.56 -4.61 -7.64
C LYS A 394 -18.19 -4.43 -6.25
N TYR A 395 -17.42 -3.95 -5.28
CA TYR A 395 -17.95 -3.58 -3.97
C TYR A 395 -18.94 -2.42 -4.13
N LEU A 396 -18.54 -1.36 -4.82
CA LEU A 396 -19.39 -0.18 -5.08
C LEU A 396 -20.61 -0.50 -5.96
N ASP A 397 -20.49 -1.43 -6.90
CA ASP A 397 -21.64 -1.93 -7.67
C ASP A 397 -22.66 -2.66 -6.78
N SER A 398 -22.17 -3.36 -5.75
CA SER A 398 -23.00 -4.14 -4.81
C SER A 398 -23.57 -3.28 -3.69
N TYR A 399 -22.81 -2.27 -3.26
CA TYR A 399 -23.08 -1.36 -2.15
C TYR A 399 -22.88 0.09 -2.63
N PRO A 400 -23.80 0.61 -3.48
CA PRO A 400 -23.67 1.94 -4.04
C PRO A 400 -23.82 3.01 -2.95
N ILE A 401 -23.00 4.06 -3.04
CA ILE A 401 -22.96 5.12 -2.05
C ILE A 401 -24.05 6.17 -2.33
N ASP A 402 -25.03 6.24 -1.44
CA ASP A 402 -26.01 7.33 -1.34
C ASP A 402 -25.54 8.37 -0.31
N TRP A 403 -24.90 9.43 -0.83
CA TRP A 403 -24.36 10.56 -0.05
C TRP A 403 -25.45 11.41 0.63
N ASP A 404 -26.72 11.23 0.26
CA ASP A 404 -27.87 11.93 0.87
C ASP A 404 -28.36 11.25 2.16
N LEU A 405 -27.82 10.09 2.52
CA LEU A 405 -28.16 9.38 3.74
C LEU A 405 -27.38 9.91 4.96
N PRO A 406 -27.94 9.83 6.18
CA PRO A 406 -27.18 10.07 7.39
C PRO A 406 -26.01 9.08 7.57
N ALA A 407 -24.85 9.56 8.03
CA ALA A 407 -23.64 8.74 8.10
C ALA A 407 -23.70 7.51 9.02
N TYR A 408 -24.61 7.47 10.00
CA TYR A 408 -24.76 6.30 10.87
C TYR A 408 -25.42 5.09 10.17
N LEU A 409 -25.86 5.24 8.93
CA LEU A 409 -26.32 4.14 8.10
C LEU A 409 -25.14 3.44 7.41
N ASN A 410 -25.35 2.18 7.01
CA ASN A 410 -24.33 1.33 6.40
C ASN A 410 -23.58 2.00 5.23
N CYS A 411 -24.23 2.92 4.51
CA CYS A 411 -23.66 3.62 3.36
C CYS A 411 -22.32 4.34 3.65
N ALA A 412 -22.18 5.03 4.78
CA ALA A 412 -20.93 5.70 5.10
C ALA A 412 -19.85 4.70 5.56
N ILE A 413 -20.26 3.57 6.14
CA ILE A 413 -19.34 2.44 6.41
C ILE A 413 -18.81 1.91 5.09
N ASP A 414 -19.68 1.68 4.10
CA ASP A 414 -19.31 1.19 2.76
C ASP A 414 -18.32 2.14 2.06
N ALA A 415 -18.59 3.44 2.07
CA ALA A 415 -17.67 4.46 1.55
C ALA A 415 -16.31 4.40 2.27
N LYS A 416 -16.34 4.31 3.59
CA LYS A 416 -15.13 4.22 4.41
C LYS A 416 -14.30 2.97 4.10
N MET A 417 -14.93 1.81 3.88
CA MET A 417 -14.22 0.55 3.60
C MET A 417 -13.36 0.62 2.35
N VAL A 418 -13.89 1.11 1.23
CA VAL A 418 -13.11 1.22 0.00
C VAL A 418 -12.00 2.28 0.12
N GLN A 419 -12.26 3.36 0.85
CA GLN A 419 -11.28 4.43 1.03
C GLN A 419 -10.07 4.00 1.85
N GLU A 420 -10.21 3.07 2.80
CA GLU A 420 -9.12 2.66 3.68
C GLU A 420 -8.40 1.36 3.26
N TRP A 421 -8.92 0.63 2.28
CA TRP A 421 -8.38 -0.66 1.85
C TRP A 421 -7.24 -0.48 0.84
N VAL A 422 -6.00 -0.51 1.32
CA VAL A 422 -4.82 -0.12 0.53
C VAL A 422 -3.98 -1.31 0.10
N LEU A 423 -3.34 -1.19 -1.07
CA LEU A 423 -2.29 -2.09 -1.55
C LEU A 423 -0.91 -1.57 -1.15
N LEU A 424 -0.25 -2.23 -0.20
CA LEU A 424 1.17 -2.03 0.11
C LEU A 424 2.01 -2.98 -0.75
N GLY A 425 2.37 -2.55 -1.95
CA GLY A 425 3.05 -3.36 -2.95
C GLY A 425 3.17 -2.64 -4.29
N ASP A 426 3.72 -3.34 -5.28
CA ASP A 426 3.73 -2.91 -6.67
C ASP A 426 2.37 -3.24 -7.33
N PRO A 427 1.62 -2.24 -7.83
CA PRO A 427 0.30 -2.46 -8.43
C PRO A 427 0.36 -3.24 -9.76
N SER A 428 1.49 -3.23 -10.44
CA SER A 428 1.70 -3.97 -11.69
C SER A 428 2.26 -5.39 -11.48
N LEU A 429 2.34 -5.84 -10.23
CA LEU A 429 2.94 -7.13 -9.90
C LEU A 429 2.13 -8.29 -10.48
N MET A 430 2.80 -9.16 -11.26
CA MET A 430 2.26 -10.46 -11.66
C MET A 430 2.35 -11.45 -10.49
N ILE A 431 1.20 -11.81 -9.91
CA ILE A 431 1.15 -12.79 -8.81
C ILE A 431 1.58 -14.17 -9.33
N GLY A 432 2.60 -14.76 -8.70
CA GLY A 432 3.23 -16.00 -9.14
C GLY A 432 4.36 -15.82 -10.15
N GLY A 433 4.70 -14.59 -10.50
CA GLY A 433 5.80 -14.24 -11.40
C GLY A 433 5.50 -14.46 -12.89
N TYR A 434 6.34 -13.91 -13.76
CA TYR A 434 6.12 -14.00 -15.20
C TYR A 434 6.47 -15.40 -15.74
N PRO A 435 5.71 -15.91 -16.72
CA PRO A 435 6.13 -17.09 -17.48
C PRO A 435 7.51 -16.88 -18.10
N SER A 436 8.27 -17.95 -18.28
CA SER A 436 9.54 -17.87 -19.00
C SER A 436 9.28 -17.33 -20.41
N LEU A 437 9.97 -16.24 -20.76
CA LEU A 437 9.98 -15.69 -22.13
C LEU A 437 10.53 -16.78 -23.05
N LEU A 438 9.70 -17.24 -24.00
CA LEU A 438 10.04 -18.29 -24.98
C LEU A 438 11.09 -17.82 -26.00
#